data_AF-A0A9W8GNB3-F1
#
_entry.id   AF-A0A9W8GNB3-F1
#
_cell.length_a   1.000
_cell.length_b   1.000
_cell.length_c   1.000
_cell.angle_alpha   90.00
_cell.angle_beta   90.00
_cell.angle_gamma   90.00
#
_symmetry.space_group_name_H-M   'P 1'
#
loop_
_entity.id
_entity.type
_entity.pdbx_description
1 polymer ?
#
loop_
_entity_poly.entity_id
_entity_poly.type
_entity_poly.pdbx_seq_one_letter_code
_entity_poly.pdbx_strand_id
1 'polypeptide(L)'
;RYVEEWDMPVSPKELAKRLWGDVYYHPERRTFMRKRAEGGKDAKRSFVHFILEPVYKLFALVTSEDEPRLRPALEALGIHLRKTDYVMDVRGLLRRVLCQFFGPPTGFVDMCSAHVKSPVDNAAIKTEHLFMGSMDSEIAQAMRSCSADGPLVISVVKQYPSSDASQFFALGRIFSGTVTADQAVRVLGENYAPGDDEDMALATVSGAWLYCSRYKIPVSGLSAGSWVLLGGVDGSISKTATIFDTATVSEDDLAIIRPLQFSAESVMKIAVEPVVPTELPKMLSGLRKIGKTYPLAQTRVEESGEHVILGTGELYLDCIMHDLRCMYSEIEIK
;
A
#
# COMPACT_ATOMS: atom_id res chain seq x y z
N ARG A 1 28.18 -8.28 -0.33
CA ARG A 1 29.01 -9.01 0.67
C ARG A 1 29.78 -10.21 0.13
N TYR A 2 29.18 -11.37 -0.20
CA TYR A 2 29.96 -12.55 -0.68
C TYR A 2 30.97 -12.23 -1.80
N VAL A 3 30.56 -11.43 -2.78
CA VAL A 3 31.43 -11.02 -3.89
C VAL A 3 32.36 -9.86 -3.49
N GLU A 4 31.85 -8.89 -2.74
CA GLU A 4 32.55 -7.63 -2.42
C GLU A 4 33.57 -7.75 -1.29
N GLU A 5 33.28 -8.54 -0.26
CA GLU A 5 34.12 -8.69 0.95
C GLU A 5 35.03 -9.92 0.88
N TRP A 6 34.63 -10.96 0.14
CA TRP A 6 35.36 -12.23 0.06
C TRP A 6 35.90 -12.55 -1.35
N ASP A 7 35.96 -11.53 -2.22
CA ASP A 7 36.59 -11.55 -3.55
C ASP A 7 36.27 -12.81 -4.37
N MET A 8 35.00 -13.23 -4.35
CA MET A 8 34.56 -14.37 -5.14
C MET A 8 34.63 -14.00 -6.62
N PRO A 9 35.27 -14.82 -7.49
CA PRO A 9 35.46 -14.51 -8.92
C PRO A 9 34.18 -14.75 -9.74
N VAL A 10 33.04 -14.28 -9.25
CA VAL A 10 31.71 -14.44 -9.85
C VAL A 10 30.92 -13.16 -9.61
N SER A 11 30.15 -12.72 -10.60
CA SER A 11 29.27 -11.56 -10.42
C SER A 11 28.14 -11.86 -9.41
N PRO A 12 27.63 -10.86 -8.66
CA PRO A 12 26.55 -11.08 -7.71
C PRO A 12 25.29 -11.69 -8.36
N LYS A 13 24.97 -11.28 -9.59
CA LYS A 13 23.84 -11.80 -10.36
C LYS A 13 24.01 -13.28 -10.74
N GLU A 14 25.20 -13.69 -11.16
CA GLU A 14 25.47 -15.09 -11.52
C GLU A 14 25.51 -16.01 -10.28
N LEU A 15 26.02 -15.49 -9.16
CA LEU A 15 25.95 -16.21 -7.89
C LEU A 15 24.49 -16.38 -7.44
N ALA A 16 23.70 -15.30 -7.44
CA ALA A 16 22.30 -15.31 -7.01
C ALA A 16 21.44 -16.35 -7.76
N LYS A 17 21.63 -16.52 -9.07
CA LYS A 17 20.96 -17.55 -9.89
C LYS A 17 21.19 -18.98 -9.39
N ARG A 18 22.27 -19.24 -8.65
CA ARG A 18 22.67 -20.57 -8.17
C ARG A 18 22.37 -20.78 -6.69
N LEU A 19 21.88 -19.76 -5.99
CA LEU A 19 21.60 -19.82 -4.56
C LEU A 19 20.23 -20.40 -4.21
N TRP A 20 19.36 -20.66 -5.19
CA TRP A 20 18.02 -21.20 -4.96
C TRP A 20 17.75 -22.47 -5.79
N GLY A 21 16.84 -23.32 -5.31
CA GLY A 21 16.44 -24.58 -5.94
C GLY A 21 17.32 -25.78 -5.56
N ASP A 22 17.22 -26.85 -6.35
CA ASP A 22 18.02 -28.08 -6.21
C ASP A 22 19.45 -27.90 -6.76
N VAL A 23 20.11 -26.83 -6.32
CA VAL A 23 21.52 -26.56 -6.58
C VAL A 23 22.31 -26.86 -5.30
N TYR A 24 23.39 -27.60 -5.44
CA TYR A 24 24.25 -28.05 -4.35
C TYR A 24 25.64 -27.43 -4.51
N TYR A 25 26.29 -27.10 -3.40
CA TYR A 25 27.67 -26.62 -3.42
C TYR A 25 28.62 -27.73 -2.95
N HIS A 26 29.69 -27.97 -3.71
CA HIS A 26 30.75 -28.88 -3.31
C HIS A 26 31.93 -28.09 -2.72
N PRO A 27 32.21 -28.18 -1.41
CA PRO A 27 33.27 -27.38 -0.78
C PRO A 27 34.67 -27.64 -1.34
N GLU A 28 35.01 -28.91 -1.61
CA GLU A 28 36.33 -29.28 -2.13
C GLU A 28 36.55 -28.84 -3.58
N ARG A 29 35.59 -29.12 -4.47
CA ARG A 29 35.68 -28.73 -5.88
C ARG A 29 35.36 -27.24 -6.11
N ARG A 30 34.82 -26.55 -5.10
CA ARG A 30 34.34 -25.16 -5.16
C ARG A 30 33.37 -24.90 -6.33
N THR A 31 32.57 -25.90 -6.70
CA THR A 31 31.62 -25.84 -7.81
C THR A 31 30.18 -26.04 -7.37
N PHE A 32 29.25 -25.48 -8.16
CA PHE A 32 27.82 -25.71 -8.02
C PHE A 32 27.39 -26.88 -8.92
N MET A 33 26.54 -27.75 -8.41
CA MET A 33 26.05 -28.95 -9.12
C MET A 33 24.53 -29.05 -9.00
N ARG A 34 23.87 -29.57 -10.04
CA ARG A 34 22.41 -29.82 -10.03
C ARG A 34 22.03 -31.26 -9.68
N LYS A 35 23.00 -32.18 -9.75
CA LYS A 35 22.83 -33.53 -9.23
C LYS A 35 23.50 -33.60 -7.87
N ARG A 36 22.82 -34.23 -6.91
CA ARG A 36 23.47 -34.64 -5.66
C ARG A 36 24.58 -35.61 -6.06
N ALA A 37 25.83 -35.33 -5.69
CA ALA A 37 26.96 -36.17 -6.06
C ALA A 37 26.69 -37.63 -5.64
N GLU A 38 27.03 -38.61 -6.48
CA GLU A 38 26.95 -40.03 -6.15
C GLU A 38 27.87 -40.31 -4.94
N GLY A 39 27.27 -40.66 -3.79
CA GLY A 39 27.96 -40.76 -2.49
C GLY A 39 27.73 -39.58 -1.52
N GLY A 40 27.03 -38.52 -1.95
CA GLY A 40 26.90 -37.23 -1.27
C GLY A 40 25.93 -37.18 -0.08
N LYS A 41 26.31 -37.77 1.06
CA LYS A 41 25.70 -37.44 2.36
C LYS A 41 25.97 -35.97 2.78
N ASP A 42 27.07 -35.38 2.32
CA ASP A 42 27.53 -34.04 2.76
C ASP A 42 27.26 -32.87 1.79
N ALA A 43 26.70 -33.14 0.60
CA ALA A 43 26.38 -32.07 -0.35
C ALA A 43 25.13 -31.31 0.11
N LYS A 44 25.33 -30.14 0.71
CA LYS A 44 24.25 -29.25 1.13
C LYS A 44 23.76 -28.40 -0.05
N ARG A 45 22.47 -28.04 -0.01
CA ARG A 45 21.89 -27.08 -0.94
C ARG A 45 22.65 -25.75 -0.83
N SER A 46 22.88 -25.08 -1.94
CA SER A 46 23.56 -23.80 -2.00
C SER A 46 22.89 -22.77 -1.09
N PHE A 47 21.55 -22.70 -1.09
CA PHE A 47 20.79 -21.84 -0.18
C PHE A 47 21.09 -22.13 1.29
N VAL A 48 21.12 -23.41 1.66
CA VAL A 48 21.36 -23.82 3.04
C VAL A 48 22.77 -23.44 3.45
N HIS A 49 23.76 -23.75 2.61
CA HIS A 49 25.16 -23.51 2.91
C HIS A 49 25.55 -22.02 2.94
N PHE A 50 25.09 -21.23 1.96
CA PHE A 50 25.51 -19.84 1.80
C PHE A 50 24.54 -18.82 2.41
N ILE A 51 23.29 -19.16 2.71
CA ILE A 51 22.31 -18.20 3.25
C ILE A 51 21.87 -18.63 4.64
N LEU A 52 21.21 -19.79 4.77
CA LEU A 52 20.61 -20.17 6.04
C LEU A 52 21.64 -20.47 7.13
N GLU A 53 22.66 -21.26 6.86
CA GLU A 53 23.66 -21.63 7.87
C GLU A 53 24.38 -20.41 8.47
N PRO A 54 24.89 -19.44 7.68
CA PRO A 54 25.45 -18.20 8.21
C PRO A 54 24.45 -17.42 9.08
N VAL A 55 23.19 -17.31 8.64
CA VAL A 55 22.15 -16.62 9.40
C VAL A 55 21.86 -17.33 10.72
N TYR A 56 21.67 -18.66 10.71
CA TYR A 56 21.46 -19.44 11.92
C TYR A 56 22.64 -19.34 12.88
N LYS A 57 23.87 -19.38 12.38
CA LYS A 57 25.08 -19.18 13.20
C LYS A 57 25.10 -17.79 13.83
N LEU A 58 24.76 -16.75 13.08
CA LEU A 58 24.70 -15.38 13.60
C LEU A 58 23.63 -15.24 14.70
N PHE A 59 22.46 -15.84 14.51
CA PHE A 59 21.42 -15.90 15.55
C PHE A 59 21.92 -16.62 16.80
N ALA A 60 22.48 -17.83 16.63
CA ALA A 60 22.96 -18.65 17.75
C ALA A 60 24.09 -17.96 18.52
N LEU A 61 25.01 -17.27 17.83
CA LEU A 61 26.08 -16.49 18.46
C LEU A 61 25.51 -15.37 19.34
N VAL A 62 24.53 -14.62 18.84
CA VAL A 62 23.95 -13.49 19.58
C VAL A 62 23.09 -13.95 20.76
N THR A 63 22.41 -15.10 20.65
CA THR A 63 21.53 -15.59 21.72
C THR A 63 22.26 -16.32 22.85
N SER A 64 23.43 -16.90 22.55
CA SER A 64 24.06 -17.89 23.44
C SER A 64 25.44 -17.48 23.96
N GLU A 65 26.11 -16.50 23.36
CA GLU A 65 27.48 -16.12 23.75
C GLU A 65 27.52 -14.76 24.45
N ASP A 66 28.43 -14.64 25.42
CA ASP A 66 28.70 -13.38 26.13
C ASP A 66 29.63 -12.45 25.32
N GLU A 67 29.64 -11.16 25.69
CA GLU A 67 30.44 -10.10 25.04
C GLU A 67 31.89 -10.50 24.67
N PRO A 68 32.68 -11.15 25.55
CA PRO A 68 34.09 -11.48 25.25
C PRO A 68 34.27 -12.41 24.04
N ARG A 69 33.28 -13.27 23.74
CA ARG A 69 33.29 -14.18 22.60
C ARG A 69 32.51 -13.64 21.41
N LEU A 70 31.41 -12.94 21.69
CA LEU A 70 30.58 -12.33 20.66
C LEU A 70 31.30 -11.22 19.91
N ARG A 71 32.02 -10.34 20.62
CA ARG A 71 32.74 -9.21 20.00
C ARG A 71 33.72 -9.63 18.89
N PRO A 72 34.70 -10.51 19.12
CA PRO A 72 35.64 -10.90 18.08
C PRO A 72 34.96 -11.62 16.90
N ALA A 73 33.90 -12.40 17.17
CA ALA A 73 33.13 -13.06 16.12
C ALA A 73 32.37 -12.06 15.23
N LEU A 74 31.80 -11.00 15.81
CA LEU A 74 31.15 -9.92 15.08
C LEU A 74 32.15 -9.07 14.29
N GLU A 75 33.30 -8.75 14.88
CA GLU A 75 34.36 -7.99 14.22
C GLU A 75 34.91 -8.74 12.99
N ALA A 76 35.03 -10.07 13.05
CA ALA A 76 35.40 -10.90 11.90
C ALA A 76 34.38 -10.85 10.73
N LEU A 77 33.13 -10.47 11.02
CA LEU A 77 32.07 -10.23 10.03
C LEU A 77 31.94 -8.75 9.63
N GLY A 78 32.88 -7.90 10.07
CA GLY A 78 32.87 -6.45 9.85
C GLY A 78 31.78 -5.71 10.63
N ILE A 79 31.28 -6.31 11.71
CA ILE A 79 30.24 -5.73 12.57
C ILE A 79 30.91 -5.14 13.81
N HIS A 80 30.80 -3.83 13.97
CA HIS A 80 31.36 -3.09 15.09
C HIS A 80 30.25 -2.47 15.94
N LEU A 81 30.11 -2.95 17.17
CA LEU A 81 29.12 -2.48 18.14
C LEU A 81 29.77 -1.66 19.25
N ARG A 82 29.01 -0.75 19.87
CA ARG A 82 29.45 0.01 21.05
C ARG A 82 29.27 -0.85 22.31
N LYS A 83 30.02 -0.53 23.37
CA LYS A 83 29.85 -1.18 24.69
C LYS A 83 28.41 -1.14 25.20
N THR A 84 27.69 -0.05 24.92
CA THR A 84 26.27 0.11 25.29
C THR A 84 25.33 -0.85 24.58
N ASP A 85 25.70 -1.31 23.38
CA ASP A 85 24.84 -2.21 22.60
C ASP A 85 24.83 -3.63 23.18
N TYR A 86 25.93 -4.08 23.80
CA TYR A 86 26.03 -5.40 24.44
C TYR A 86 25.20 -5.54 25.71
N VAL A 87 24.74 -4.42 26.29
CA VAL A 87 23.87 -4.40 27.48
C VAL A 87 22.38 -4.45 27.09
N MET A 88 22.06 -4.39 25.79
CA MET A 88 20.68 -4.52 25.32
C MET A 88 20.11 -5.90 25.57
N ASP A 89 18.78 -6.01 25.54
CA ASP A 89 18.12 -7.31 25.48
C ASP A 89 18.49 -8.06 24.19
N VAL A 90 18.39 -9.39 24.22
CA VAL A 90 18.79 -10.26 23.10
C VAL A 90 18.11 -9.84 21.79
N ARG A 91 16.84 -9.43 21.84
CA ARG A 91 16.11 -8.97 20.66
C ARG A 91 16.65 -7.65 20.11
N GLY A 92 16.95 -6.68 20.99
CA GLY A 92 17.55 -5.41 20.60
C GLY A 92 18.94 -5.58 19.99
N LEU A 93 19.79 -6.39 20.64
CA LEU A 93 21.14 -6.71 20.17
C LEU A 93 21.11 -7.43 18.81
N LEU A 94 20.26 -8.45 18.66
CA LEU A 94 20.09 -9.17 17.41
C LEU A 94 19.64 -8.24 16.27
N ARG A 95 18.68 -7.34 16.53
CA ARG A 95 18.27 -6.34 15.55
C ARG A 95 19.45 -5.46 15.12
N ARG A 96 20.27 -4.98 16.05
CA ARG A 96 21.46 -4.16 15.74
C ARG A 96 22.45 -4.92 14.86
N VAL A 97 22.78 -6.15 15.25
CA VAL A 97 23.71 -7.03 14.52
C VAL A 97 23.19 -7.30 13.10
N LEU A 98 21.93 -7.68 12.94
CA LEU A 98 21.36 -7.99 11.62
C LEU A 98 21.23 -6.74 10.74
N CYS A 99 20.89 -5.58 11.30
CA CYS A 99 20.85 -4.32 10.55
C CYS A 99 22.23 -3.94 9.99
N GLN A 100 23.31 -4.15 10.76
CA GLN A 100 24.66 -3.90 10.27
C GLN A 100 25.16 -5.01 9.33
N PHE A 101 24.76 -6.26 9.58
CA PHE A 101 25.14 -7.40 8.75
C PHE A 101 24.54 -7.35 7.34
N PHE A 102 23.24 -7.08 7.23
CA PHE A 102 22.52 -7.01 5.96
C PHE A 102 22.53 -5.60 5.34
N GLY A 103 22.66 -4.56 6.16
CA GLY A 103 22.62 -3.18 5.71
C GLY A 103 21.23 -2.71 5.29
N PRO A 104 21.14 -1.72 4.37
CA PRO A 104 19.88 -1.25 3.82
C PRO A 104 19.12 -2.36 3.08
N PRO A 105 17.78 -2.29 2.98
CA PRO A 105 16.95 -3.32 2.34
C PRO A 105 17.02 -3.28 0.80
N THR A 106 18.22 -3.33 0.22
CA THR A 106 18.46 -3.26 -1.23
C THR A 106 17.80 -4.40 -2.00
N GLY A 107 17.77 -5.61 -1.43
CA GLY A 107 17.11 -6.76 -2.06
C GLY A 107 15.61 -6.55 -2.29
N PHE A 108 14.94 -5.80 -1.41
CA PHE A 108 13.54 -5.42 -1.62
C PHE A 108 13.40 -4.43 -2.79
N VAL A 109 14.28 -3.42 -2.86
CA VAL A 109 14.30 -2.43 -3.95
C VAL A 109 14.62 -3.08 -5.29
N ASP A 110 15.59 -3.99 -5.34
CA ASP A 110 15.95 -4.76 -6.54
C ASP A 110 14.79 -5.62 -7.02
N MET A 111 14.13 -6.34 -6.10
CA MET A 111 12.94 -7.14 -6.43
C MET A 111 11.81 -6.26 -6.99
N CYS A 112 11.52 -5.13 -6.35
CA CYS A 112 10.48 -4.21 -6.82
C CYS A 112 10.84 -3.61 -8.18
N SER A 113 12.05 -3.08 -8.35
CA SER A 113 12.47 -2.47 -9.63
C SER A 113 12.51 -3.45 -10.80
N ALA A 114 12.88 -4.72 -10.55
CA ALA A 114 12.98 -5.73 -11.60
C ALA A 114 11.63 -6.35 -11.98
N HIS A 115 10.68 -6.45 -11.03
CA HIS A 115 9.46 -7.22 -11.23
C HIS A 115 8.16 -6.40 -11.14
N VAL A 116 8.20 -5.20 -10.56
CA VAL A 116 7.06 -4.27 -10.56
C VAL A 116 7.27 -3.27 -11.68
N LYS A 117 6.38 -3.32 -12.67
CA LYS A 117 6.40 -2.39 -13.80
C LYS A 117 6.26 -0.95 -13.33
N SER A 118 7.01 -0.05 -13.97
CA SER A 118 6.88 1.38 -13.74
C SER A 118 5.45 1.86 -14.06
N PRO A 119 5.00 3.00 -13.51
CA PRO A 119 3.68 3.52 -13.83
C PRO A 119 3.48 3.76 -15.32
N VAL A 120 4.53 4.12 -16.06
CA VAL A 120 4.52 4.33 -17.51
C VAL A 120 4.38 3.00 -18.25
N ASP A 121 5.20 2.00 -17.93
CA ASP A 121 5.17 0.68 -18.62
C ASP A 121 3.87 -0.09 -18.35
N ASN A 122 3.21 0.16 -17.23
CA ASN A 122 1.96 -0.48 -16.85
C ASN A 122 0.72 0.35 -17.15
N ALA A 123 0.89 1.58 -17.66
CA ALA A 123 -0.20 2.51 -17.91
C ALA A 123 -1.19 1.94 -18.91
N ALA A 124 -0.71 1.44 -20.06
CA ALA A 124 -1.57 0.88 -21.10
C ALA A 124 -2.49 -0.24 -20.60
N ILE A 125 -1.91 -1.23 -19.92
CA ILE A 125 -2.63 -2.36 -19.32
C ILE A 125 -3.66 -1.85 -18.31
N LYS A 126 -3.27 -0.93 -17.41
CA LYS A 126 -4.20 -0.40 -16.41
C LYS A 126 -5.34 0.38 -17.02
N THR A 127 -5.08 1.21 -18.02
CA THR A 127 -6.13 1.99 -18.70
C THR A 127 -7.15 1.05 -19.35
N GLU A 128 -6.71 0.03 -20.08
CA GLU A 128 -7.60 -0.95 -20.72
C GLU A 128 -8.47 -1.72 -19.72
N HIS A 129 -7.95 -2.03 -18.54
CA HIS A 129 -8.69 -2.76 -17.52
C HIS A 129 -9.62 -1.89 -16.67
N LEU A 130 -9.26 -0.62 -16.44
CA LEU A 130 -9.89 0.25 -15.45
C LEU A 130 -10.79 1.32 -16.04
N PHE A 131 -10.38 1.96 -17.15
CA PHE A 131 -11.14 3.07 -17.72
C PHE A 131 -12.39 2.54 -18.44
N MET A 132 -13.56 3.11 -18.15
CA MET A 132 -14.83 2.67 -18.74
C MET A 132 -15.25 3.48 -19.99
N GLY A 133 -14.51 4.54 -20.32
CA GLY A 133 -14.79 5.35 -21.52
C GLY A 133 -14.24 4.72 -22.80
N SER A 134 -14.41 5.44 -23.91
CA SER A 134 -13.87 5.02 -25.21
C SER A 134 -12.34 4.98 -25.19
N MET A 135 -11.76 3.86 -25.63
CA MET A 135 -10.30 3.66 -25.70
C MET A 135 -9.62 4.45 -26.82
N ASP A 136 -10.41 4.97 -27.76
CA ASP A 136 -9.94 5.82 -28.86
C ASP A 136 -9.90 7.31 -28.46
N SER A 137 -10.46 7.65 -27.29
CA SER A 137 -10.47 9.02 -26.77
C SER A 137 -9.07 9.57 -26.46
N GLU A 138 -8.93 10.88 -26.51
CA GLU A 138 -7.71 11.59 -26.09
C GLU A 138 -7.36 11.28 -24.63
N ILE A 139 -8.37 11.16 -23.76
CA ILE A 139 -8.22 10.81 -22.34
C ILE A 139 -7.58 9.43 -22.20
N ALA A 140 -8.10 8.42 -22.90
CA ALA A 140 -7.55 7.07 -22.84
C ALA A 140 -6.10 7.02 -23.37
N GLN A 141 -5.79 7.76 -24.43
CA GLN A 141 -4.43 7.85 -24.97
C GLN A 141 -3.46 8.54 -23.99
N ALA A 142 -3.91 9.62 -23.34
CA ALA A 142 -3.14 10.33 -22.32
C ALA A 142 -2.90 9.47 -21.06
N MET A 143 -3.91 8.70 -20.65
CA MET A 143 -3.77 7.71 -19.56
C MET A 143 -2.82 6.57 -19.96
N ARG A 144 -2.89 6.04 -21.19
CA ARG A 144 -2.01 4.97 -21.70
C ARG A 144 -0.53 5.39 -21.74
N SER A 145 -0.27 6.65 -22.06
CA SER A 145 1.09 7.22 -22.08
C SER A 145 1.54 7.76 -20.71
N CYS A 146 0.64 7.80 -19.72
CA CYS A 146 0.89 8.42 -18.41
C CYS A 146 1.37 9.88 -18.56
N SER A 147 0.76 10.63 -19.46
CA SER A 147 1.17 12.00 -19.79
C SER A 147 0.85 12.98 -18.66
N ALA A 148 1.83 13.81 -18.28
CA ALA A 148 1.68 14.87 -17.29
C ALA A 148 0.97 16.12 -17.83
N ASP A 149 1.03 16.33 -19.16
CA ASP A 149 0.44 17.48 -19.86
C ASP A 149 -0.94 17.16 -20.45
N GLY A 150 -1.41 15.92 -20.28
CA GLY A 150 -2.73 15.49 -20.73
C GLY A 150 -3.88 15.94 -19.81
N PRO A 151 -5.13 15.60 -20.16
CA PRO A 151 -6.29 15.84 -19.31
C PRO A 151 -6.10 15.18 -17.94
N LEU A 152 -6.47 15.90 -16.88
CA LEU A 152 -6.35 15.38 -15.51
C LEU A 152 -7.30 14.20 -15.32
N VAL A 153 -6.75 13.06 -14.89
CA VAL A 153 -7.54 11.89 -14.47
C VAL A 153 -6.97 11.33 -13.18
N ILE A 154 -7.75 11.35 -12.10
CA ILE A 154 -7.37 10.79 -10.81
C ILE A 154 -8.38 9.72 -10.40
N SER A 155 -7.90 8.53 -10.04
CA SER A 155 -8.73 7.50 -9.40
C SER A 155 -8.58 7.58 -7.90
N VAL A 156 -9.64 7.98 -7.20
CA VAL A 156 -9.72 7.96 -5.74
C VAL A 156 -10.22 6.58 -5.31
N VAL A 157 -9.45 5.92 -4.43
CA VAL A 157 -9.74 4.55 -3.98
C VAL A 157 -9.95 4.45 -2.47
N LYS A 158 -9.51 5.46 -1.72
CA LYS A 158 -9.56 5.45 -0.26
C LYS A 158 -9.70 6.86 0.27
N GLN A 159 -10.47 7.01 1.34
CA GLN A 159 -10.57 8.26 2.08
C GLN A 159 -10.01 8.05 3.48
N TYR A 160 -9.14 8.97 3.92
CA TYR A 160 -8.59 8.97 5.27
C TYR A 160 -9.19 10.12 6.09
N PRO A 161 -9.74 9.86 7.28
CA PRO A 161 -10.18 10.92 8.15
C PRO A 161 -8.98 11.78 8.61
N SER A 162 -9.23 13.06 8.84
CA SER A 162 -8.35 13.92 9.64
C SER A 162 -8.28 13.43 11.09
N SER A 163 -7.30 13.90 11.86
CA SER A 163 -7.11 13.49 13.26
C SER A 163 -8.30 13.83 14.16
N ASP A 164 -9.08 14.85 13.80
CA ASP A 164 -10.32 15.29 14.45
C ASP A 164 -11.58 14.76 13.75
N ALA A 165 -11.43 13.91 12.73
CA ALA A 165 -12.50 13.31 11.94
C ALA A 165 -13.53 14.31 11.35
N SER A 166 -13.12 15.57 11.20
CA SER A 166 -13.95 16.66 10.65
C SER A 166 -13.94 16.67 9.12
N GLN A 167 -12.82 16.27 8.53
CA GLN A 167 -12.59 16.27 7.08
C GLN A 167 -12.04 14.92 6.64
N PHE A 168 -12.24 14.60 5.36
CA PHE A 168 -11.63 13.44 4.73
C PHE A 168 -10.63 13.87 3.67
N PHE A 169 -9.51 13.17 3.64
CA PHE A 169 -8.52 13.28 2.59
C PHE A 169 -8.68 12.14 1.60
N ALA A 170 -8.87 12.47 0.33
CA ALA A 170 -9.01 11.49 -0.74
C ALA A 170 -7.61 11.03 -1.22
N LEU A 171 -7.28 9.76 -0.99
CA LEU A 171 -6.09 9.13 -1.56
C LEU A 171 -6.45 8.57 -2.95
N GLY A 172 -5.72 9.06 -3.96
CA GLY A 172 -5.88 8.59 -5.32
C GLY A 172 -4.57 8.48 -6.08
N ARG A 173 -4.64 7.85 -7.26
CA ARG A 173 -3.56 7.80 -8.24
C ARG A 173 -3.89 8.69 -9.42
N ILE A 174 -2.93 9.52 -9.82
CA ILE A 174 -3.00 10.34 -11.02
C ILE A 174 -2.61 9.46 -12.21
N PHE A 175 -3.53 9.24 -13.15
CA PHE A 175 -3.28 8.48 -14.37
C PHE A 175 -2.79 9.36 -15.51
N SER A 176 -3.34 10.57 -15.63
CA SER A 176 -2.91 11.59 -16.57
C SER A 176 -3.10 12.99 -15.98
N GLY A 177 -2.39 13.96 -16.54
CA GLY A 177 -2.40 15.36 -16.13
C GLY A 177 -1.61 15.65 -14.87
N THR A 178 -1.80 16.87 -14.37
CA THR A 178 -1.17 17.37 -13.15
C THR A 178 -2.24 18.05 -12.30
N VAL A 179 -2.25 17.74 -11.00
CA VAL A 179 -3.14 18.38 -10.03
C VAL A 179 -2.37 19.42 -9.23
N THR A 180 -2.99 20.58 -9.03
CA THR A 180 -2.45 21.68 -8.21
C THR A 180 -3.44 22.09 -7.13
N ALA A 181 -2.96 22.78 -6.10
CA ALA A 181 -3.84 23.40 -5.12
C ALA A 181 -4.68 24.50 -5.78
N ASP A 182 -5.89 24.71 -5.26
CA ASP A 182 -6.90 25.67 -5.73
C ASP A 182 -7.46 25.39 -7.14
N GLN A 183 -7.20 24.21 -7.69
CA GLN A 183 -7.76 23.77 -8.98
C GLN A 183 -9.22 23.35 -8.83
N ALA A 184 -10.08 23.83 -9.73
CA ALA A 184 -11.48 23.41 -9.83
C ALA A 184 -11.60 22.09 -10.61
N VAL A 185 -12.18 21.08 -9.96
CA VAL A 185 -12.26 19.71 -10.48
C VAL A 185 -13.70 19.19 -10.48
N ARG A 186 -14.00 18.31 -11.43
CA ARG A 186 -15.21 17.50 -11.46
C ARG A 186 -14.95 16.18 -10.78
N VAL A 187 -15.75 15.84 -9.78
CA VAL A 187 -15.69 14.58 -9.03
C VAL A 187 -16.88 13.72 -9.47
N LEU A 188 -16.59 12.61 -10.13
CA LEU A 188 -17.57 11.62 -10.57
C LEU A 188 -17.63 10.48 -9.55
N GLY A 189 -18.81 10.20 -9.02
CA GLY A 189 -19.07 9.08 -8.14
C GLY A 189 -19.12 7.73 -8.87
N GLU A 190 -19.53 6.67 -8.17
CA GLU A 190 -19.54 5.30 -8.71
C GLU A 190 -20.71 5.04 -9.66
N ASN A 191 -21.80 5.79 -9.52
CA ASN A 191 -23.02 5.63 -10.32
C ASN A 191 -23.10 6.59 -11.50
N TYR A 192 -22.09 7.45 -11.69
CA TYR A 192 -22.06 8.35 -12.83
C TYR A 192 -22.11 7.58 -14.15
N ALA A 193 -23.02 8.01 -15.03
CA ALA A 193 -23.14 7.51 -16.39
C ALA A 193 -23.26 8.71 -17.35
N PRO A 194 -22.72 8.63 -18.58
CA PRO A 194 -22.89 9.68 -19.57
C PRO A 194 -24.38 9.98 -19.81
N GLY A 195 -24.79 11.23 -19.57
CA GLY A 195 -26.18 11.67 -19.66
C GLY A 195 -26.97 11.63 -18.33
N ASP A 196 -26.36 11.13 -17.25
CA ASP A 196 -26.87 11.20 -15.88
C ASP A 196 -25.84 11.88 -14.97
N ASP A 197 -26.04 13.18 -14.77
CA ASP A 197 -25.13 14.04 -14.02
C ASP A 197 -25.44 14.09 -12.52
N GLU A 198 -26.35 13.25 -12.00
CA GLU A 198 -26.72 13.26 -10.57
C GLU A 198 -25.54 12.94 -9.65
N ASP A 199 -24.63 12.06 -10.09
CA ASP A 199 -23.44 11.63 -9.34
C ASP A 199 -22.16 12.39 -9.76
N MET A 200 -22.32 13.58 -10.37
CA MET A 200 -21.24 14.53 -10.65
C MET A 200 -21.31 15.72 -9.70
N ALA A 201 -20.17 16.09 -9.11
CA ALA A 201 -20.05 17.31 -8.31
C ALA A 201 -18.82 18.14 -8.67
N LEU A 202 -18.97 19.46 -8.65
CA LEU A 202 -17.84 20.39 -8.74
C LEU A 202 -17.22 20.58 -7.35
N ALA A 203 -15.90 20.47 -7.27
CA ALA A 203 -15.13 20.68 -6.05
C ALA A 203 -13.88 21.52 -6.34
N THR A 204 -13.29 22.10 -5.30
CA THR A 204 -12.01 22.80 -5.40
C THR A 204 -10.99 22.06 -4.55
N VAL A 205 -9.84 21.73 -5.13
CA VAL A 205 -8.76 21.06 -4.42
C VAL A 205 -8.15 22.04 -3.41
N SER A 206 -8.46 21.88 -2.12
CA SER A 206 -7.94 22.79 -1.09
C SER A 206 -6.45 22.58 -0.81
N GLY A 207 -5.92 21.42 -1.17
CA GLY A 207 -4.49 21.12 -1.07
C GLY A 207 -4.15 19.72 -1.55
N ALA A 208 -2.88 19.54 -1.87
CA ALA A 208 -2.30 18.26 -2.29
C ALA A 208 -1.12 17.90 -1.36
N TRP A 209 -1.03 16.62 -1.00
CA TRP A 209 0.05 16.10 -0.16
C TRP A 209 0.60 14.78 -0.67
N LEU A 210 1.90 14.54 -0.44
CA LEU A 210 2.48 13.21 -0.43
C LEU A 210 2.21 12.56 0.93
N TYR A 211 1.56 11.40 0.91
CA TYR A 211 1.18 10.70 2.13
C TYR A 211 2.30 9.75 2.61
N CYS A 212 2.85 10.03 3.80
CA CYS A 212 3.92 9.24 4.43
C CYS A 212 3.43 8.56 5.71
N SER A 213 2.18 8.08 5.71
CA SER A 213 1.50 7.45 6.85
C SER A 213 1.36 8.36 8.08
N ARG A 214 2.43 8.53 8.88
CA ARG A 214 2.40 9.32 10.13
C ARG A 214 2.45 10.83 9.90
N TYR A 215 2.91 11.25 8.74
CA TYR A 215 2.97 12.64 8.34
C TYR A 215 2.63 12.75 6.86
N LYS A 216 2.34 13.96 6.42
CA LYS A 216 2.05 14.28 5.03
C LYS A 216 2.87 15.50 4.63
N ILE A 217 3.41 15.49 3.42
CA ILE A 217 4.27 16.57 2.92
C ILE A 217 3.43 17.40 1.95
N PRO A 218 3.18 18.70 2.23
CA PRO A 218 2.45 19.57 1.31
C PRO A 218 3.26 19.76 0.03
N VAL A 219 2.58 19.73 -1.11
CA VAL A 219 3.18 19.90 -2.43
C VAL A 219 2.35 20.89 -3.24
N SER A 220 3.02 21.67 -4.11
CA SER A 220 2.35 22.62 -5.00
C SER A 220 1.54 21.92 -6.10
N GLY A 221 1.97 20.72 -6.49
CA GLY A 221 1.27 19.86 -7.42
C GLY A 221 1.97 18.53 -7.63
N LEU A 222 1.25 17.56 -8.19
CA LEU A 222 1.76 16.24 -8.55
C LEU A 222 1.28 15.85 -9.95
N SER A 223 2.16 15.21 -10.70
CA SER A 223 1.88 14.76 -12.07
C SER A 223 1.49 13.28 -12.13
N ALA A 224 1.06 12.88 -13.31
CA ALA A 224 0.75 11.50 -13.68
C ALA A 224 1.79 10.47 -13.17
N GLY A 225 1.27 9.32 -12.74
CA GLY A 225 2.04 8.22 -12.16
C GLY A 225 2.15 8.27 -10.64
N SER A 226 1.94 9.43 -10.02
CA SER A 226 2.04 9.64 -8.59
C SER A 226 0.78 9.26 -7.83
N TRP A 227 0.93 8.95 -6.54
CA TRP A 227 -0.18 8.94 -5.58
C TRP A 227 -0.27 10.30 -4.91
N VAL A 228 -1.48 10.79 -4.78
CA VAL A 228 -1.78 12.09 -4.18
C VAL A 228 -2.84 11.93 -3.11
N LEU A 229 -2.65 12.64 -2.01
CA LEU A 229 -3.65 12.85 -0.99
C LEU A 229 -4.26 14.24 -1.23
N LEU A 230 -5.56 14.31 -1.49
CA LEU A 230 -6.30 15.54 -1.83
C LEU A 230 -7.22 15.95 -0.69
N GLY A 231 -7.36 17.26 -0.49
CA GLY A 231 -8.33 17.87 0.42
C GLY A 231 -9.40 18.63 -0.34
N GLY A 232 -10.58 18.78 0.27
CA GLY A 232 -11.68 19.60 -0.28
C GLY A 232 -12.54 18.91 -1.36
N VAL A 233 -12.21 17.67 -1.72
CA VAL A 233 -12.93 16.87 -2.74
C VAL A 233 -13.78 15.76 -2.14
N ASP A 234 -13.85 15.64 -0.81
CA ASP A 234 -14.50 14.52 -0.12
C ASP A 234 -16.03 14.61 -0.09
N GLY A 235 -16.62 15.78 -0.37
CA GLY A 235 -18.05 16.04 -0.21
C GLY A 235 -18.95 15.00 -0.91
N SER A 236 -18.72 14.76 -2.20
CA SER A 236 -19.50 13.83 -3.03
C SER A 236 -18.98 12.39 -3.02
N ILE A 237 -17.75 12.16 -2.55
CA ILE A 237 -17.13 10.82 -2.65
C ILE A 237 -17.70 9.92 -1.56
N SER A 238 -18.45 8.91 -1.97
CA SER A 238 -18.94 7.86 -1.08
C SER A 238 -17.87 6.79 -0.85
N LYS A 239 -17.35 6.14 -1.89
CA LYS A 239 -16.35 5.07 -1.79
C LYS A 239 -15.17 5.34 -2.71
N THR A 240 -15.37 5.10 -4.00
CA THR A 240 -14.44 5.50 -5.05
C THR A 240 -14.99 6.66 -5.86
N ALA A 241 -14.10 7.37 -6.53
CA ALA A 241 -14.47 8.44 -7.44
C ALA A 241 -13.40 8.61 -8.52
N THR A 242 -13.82 9.20 -9.63
CA THR A 242 -12.92 9.62 -10.70
C THR A 242 -12.94 11.14 -10.78
N ILE A 243 -11.77 11.76 -10.73
CA ILE A 243 -11.64 13.21 -10.76
C ILE A 243 -11.07 13.64 -12.10
N PHE A 244 -11.75 14.60 -12.72
CA PHE A 244 -11.34 15.28 -13.94
C PHE A 244 -11.13 16.76 -13.70
N ASP A 245 -10.32 17.39 -14.55
CA ASP A 245 -10.25 18.84 -14.59
C ASP A 245 -11.50 19.43 -15.29
N THR A 246 -11.94 20.58 -14.82
CA THR A 246 -13.17 21.22 -15.33
C THR A 246 -12.96 21.92 -16.67
N ALA A 247 -11.73 22.40 -16.94
CA ALA A 247 -11.44 23.25 -18.09
C ALA A 247 -11.09 22.46 -19.36
N THR A 248 -10.46 21.29 -19.21
CA THR A 248 -9.85 20.56 -20.33
C THR A 248 -10.73 19.45 -20.91
N VAL A 249 -11.74 18.97 -20.19
CA VAL A 249 -12.55 17.81 -20.59
C VAL A 249 -14.00 18.22 -20.80
N SER A 250 -14.56 17.87 -21.95
CA SER A 250 -15.98 18.06 -22.24
C SER A 250 -16.84 17.09 -21.42
N GLU A 251 -18.09 17.44 -21.11
CA GLU A 251 -18.97 16.56 -20.32
C GLU A 251 -19.32 15.27 -21.09
N ASP A 252 -19.36 15.33 -22.42
CA ASP A 252 -19.65 14.19 -23.29
C ASP A 252 -18.54 13.12 -23.29
N ASP A 253 -17.31 13.51 -22.92
CA ASP A 253 -16.13 12.62 -22.89
C ASP A 253 -15.85 12.02 -21.51
N LEU A 254 -16.63 12.40 -20.49
CA LEU A 254 -16.42 11.93 -19.11
C LEU A 254 -16.78 10.46 -18.97
N ALA A 255 -15.90 9.72 -18.31
CA ALA A 255 -16.16 8.34 -17.93
C ALA A 255 -15.45 7.99 -16.63
N ILE A 256 -16.09 7.13 -15.84
CA ILE A 256 -15.51 6.67 -14.58
C ILE A 256 -14.42 5.62 -14.80
N ILE A 257 -13.53 5.56 -13.82
CA ILE A 257 -12.71 4.40 -13.57
C ILE A 257 -13.56 3.37 -12.83
N ARG A 258 -13.49 2.11 -13.28
CA ARG A 258 -14.25 0.99 -12.74
C ARG A 258 -14.17 0.95 -11.20
N PRO A 259 -15.31 0.84 -10.49
CA PRO A 259 -15.34 0.68 -9.04
C PRO A 259 -14.54 -0.55 -8.56
N LEU A 260 -14.17 -0.54 -7.28
CA LEU A 260 -13.39 -1.63 -6.69
C LEU A 260 -14.17 -2.95 -6.69
N GLN A 261 -13.58 -3.97 -7.31
CA GLN A 261 -14.07 -5.34 -7.25
C GLN A 261 -13.39 -6.07 -6.10
N PHE A 262 -14.18 -6.52 -5.14
CA PHE A 262 -13.70 -7.29 -3.99
C PHE A 262 -14.00 -8.77 -4.20
N SER A 263 -13.10 -9.63 -3.72
CA SER A 263 -13.33 -11.08 -3.68
C SER A 263 -14.19 -11.52 -2.50
N ALA A 264 -14.33 -10.66 -1.49
CA ALA A 264 -15.13 -10.89 -0.29
C ALA A 264 -16.43 -10.10 -0.35
N GLU A 265 -17.49 -10.68 0.19
CA GLU A 265 -18.81 -10.05 0.29
C GLU A 265 -19.11 -9.66 1.75
N SER A 266 -19.93 -8.61 1.91
CA SER A 266 -20.39 -8.16 3.21
C SER A 266 -21.67 -8.89 3.62
N VAL A 267 -21.49 -10.00 4.33
CA VAL A 267 -22.56 -10.94 4.68
C VAL A 267 -23.05 -10.76 6.11
N MET A 268 -22.18 -10.35 7.04
CA MET A 268 -22.58 -10.16 8.42
C MET A 268 -23.38 -8.88 8.57
N LYS A 269 -24.54 -9.00 9.23
CA LYS A 269 -25.51 -7.93 9.42
C LYS A 269 -25.60 -7.58 10.91
N ILE A 270 -25.48 -6.29 11.24
CA ILE A 270 -25.80 -5.75 12.56
C ILE A 270 -26.82 -4.64 12.42
N ALA A 271 -27.82 -4.62 13.30
CA ALA A 271 -28.72 -3.49 13.47
C ALA A 271 -28.10 -2.52 14.49
N VAL A 272 -28.23 -1.22 14.25
CA VAL A 272 -27.68 -0.17 15.11
C VAL A 272 -28.76 0.88 15.38
N GLU A 273 -28.89 1.28 16.65
CA GLU A 273 -29.77 2.36 17.05
C GLU A 273 -29.08 3.25 18.10
N PRO A 274 -29.29 4.58 18.10
CA PRO A 274 -28.77 5.41 19.16
C PRO A 274 -29.53 5.10 20.45
N VAL A 275 -28.85 5.10 21.60
CA VAL A 275 -29.52 4.93 22.90
C VAL A 275 -30.51 6.08 23.14
N VAL A 276 -30.12 7.30 22.73
CA VAL A 276 -30.93 8.52 22.81
C VAL A 276 -31.47 8.86 21.41
N PRO A 277 -32.79 8.76 21.16
CA PRO A 277 -33.37 8.96 19.82
C PRO A 277 -33.11 10.34 19.20
N THR A 278 -32.94 11.40 20.01
CA THR A 278 -32.64 12.75 19.51
C THR A 278 -31.26 12.84 18.85
N GLU A 279 -30.37 11.88 19.09
CA GLU A 279 -29.02 11.84 18.52
C GLU A 279 -28.94 11.09 17.20
N LEU A 280 -30.08 10.63 16.65
CA LEU A 280 -30.15 9.97 15.36
C LEU A 280 -29.43 10.72 14.22
N PRO A 281 -29.53 12.07 14.09
CA PRO A 281 -28.80 12.79 13.04
C PRO A 281 -27.27 12.66 13.16
N LYS A 282 -26.74 12.59 14.39
CA LYS A 282 -25.31 12.37 14.64
C LYS A 282 -24.89 10.95 14.22
N MET A 283 -25.71 9.95 14.56
CA MET A 283 -25.48 8.57 14.13
C MET A 283 -25.46 8.46 12.60
N LEU A 284 -26.44 9.07 11.91
CA LEU A 284 -26.51 9.07 10.45
C LEU A 284 -25.30 9.75 9.82
N SER A 285 -24.83 10.87 10.38
CA SER A 285 -23.58 11.51 9.96
C SER A 285 -22.38 10.56 10.14
N GLY A 286 -22.29 9.87 11.27
CA GLY A 286 -21.26 8.87 11.53
C GLY A 286 -21.30 7.68 10.57
N LEU A 287 -22.50 7.16 10.25
CA LEU A 287 -22.68 6.09 9.28
C LEU A 287 -22.23 6.48 7.88
N ARG A 288 -22.48 7.74 7.46
CA ARG A 288 -21.94 8.27 6.20
C ARG A 288 -20.40 8.29 6.20
N LYS A 289 -19.78 8.71 7.31
CA LYS A 289 -18.31 8.69 7.48
C LYS A 289 -17.73 7.27 7.46
N ILE A 290 -18.44 6.29 8.02
CA ILE A 290 -18.09 4.86 7.91
C ILE A 290 -18.11 4.41 6.46
N GLY A 291 -19.16 4.77 5.70
CA GLY A 291 -19.25 4.47 4.27
C GLY A 291 -18.04 4.98 3.46
N LYS A 292 -17.50 6.16 3.82
CA LYS A 292 -16.27 6.74 3.25
C LYS A 292 -15.00 6.00 3.62
N THR A 293 -14.92 5.53 4.86
CA THR A 293 -13.70 4.93 5.42
C THR A 293 -13.56 3.46 5.04
N TYR A 294 -14.67 2.72 5.00
CA TYR A 294 -14.73 1.27 4.91
C TYR A 294 -15.33 0.83 3.57
N PRO A 295 -14.52 0.45 2.56
CA PRO A 295 -15.02 0.21 1.20
C PRO A 295 -16.10 -0.88 1.09
N LEU A 296 -16.00 -1.91 1.93
CA LEU A 296 -16.96 -3.01 1.97
C LEU A 296 -18.13 -2.76 2.92
N ALA A 297 -18.09 -1.72 3.76
CA ALA A 297 -19.25 -1.40 4.59
C ALA A 297 -20.43 -0.99 3.70
N GLN A 298 -21.61 -1.50 4.03
CA GLN A 298 -22.85 -1.02 3.44
C GLN A 298 -23.81 -0.66 4.57
N THR A 299 -24.33 0.56 4.52
CA THR A 299 -25.33 1.04 5.47
C THR A 299 -26.67 1.10 4.76
N ARG A 300 -27.69 0.44 5.30
CA ARG A 300 -29.05 0.43 4.74
C ARG A 300 -30.07 0.78 5.82
N VAL A 301 -31.21 1.28 5.40
CA VAL A 301 -32.39 1.44 6.26
C VAL A 301 -33.40 0.41 5.80
N GLU A 302 -33.80 -0.47 6.70
CA GLU A 302 -34.82 -1.47 6.41
C GLU A 302 -36.22 -0.84 6.46
N GLU A 303 -37.23 -1.53 5.92
CA GLU A 303 -38.63 -1.07 5.94
C GLU A 303 -39.17 -0.89 7.37
N SER A 304 -38.60 -1.60 8.34
CA SER A 304 -38.89 -1.43 9.78
C SER A 304 -38.40 -0.09 10.35
N GLY A 305 -37.58 0.65 9.61
CA GLY A 305 -36.89 1.85 10.09
C GLY A 305 -35.56 1.57 10.80
N GLU A 306 -35.14 0.30 10.89
CA GLU A 306 -33.87 -0.08 11.50
C GLU A 306 -32.68 0.28 10.59
N HIS A 307 -31.66 0.88 11.19
CA HIS A 307 -30.39 1.12 10.50
C HIS A 307 -29.52 -0.13 10.61
N VAL A 308 -29.02 -0.58 9.46
CA VAL A 308 -28.28 -1.82 9.35
C VAL A 308 -26.91 -1.55 8.74
N ILE A 309 -25.88 -2.17 9.32
CA ILE A 309 -24.53 -2.20 8.78
C ILE A 309 -24.21 -3.63 8.33
N LEU A 310 -23.78 -3.76 7.07
CA LEU A 310 -23.26 -4.99 6.50
C LEU A 310 -21.73 -4.92 6.45
N GLY A 311 -21.07 -5.98 6.90
CA GLY A 311 -19.61 -6.11 6.91
C GLY A 311 -19.15 -7.53 6.60
N THR A 312 -17.83 -7.71 6.43
CA THR A 312 -17.24 -8.99 6.01
C THR A 312 -17.09 -9.99 7.15
N GLY A 313 -17.00 -9.53 8.41
CA GLY A 313 -16.80 -10.39 9.57
C GLY A 313 -16.82 -9.64 10.90
N GLU A 314 -16.71 -10.39 12.00
CA GLU A 314 -16.79 -9.89 13.38
C GLU A 314 -15.77 -8.77 13.65
N LEU A 315 -14.47 -9.03 13.40
CA LEU A 315 -13.42 -8.03 13.63
C LEU A 315 -13.63 -6.76 12.79
N TYR A 316 -14.14 -6.91 11.56
CA TYR A 316 -14.40 -5.77 10.69
C TYR A 316 -15.54 -4.90 11.23
N LEU A 317 -16.61 -5.53 11.71
CA LEU A 317 -17.74 -4.84 12.33
C LEU A 317 -17.38 -4.26 13.70
N ASP A 318 -16.53 -4.93 14.48
CA ASP A 318 -16.02 -4.40 15.75
C ASP A 318 -15.24 -3.09 15.55
N CYS A 319 -14.33 -3.05 14.57
CA CYS A 319 -13.63 -1.81 14.20
C CYS A 319 -14.60 -0.71 13.72
N ILE A 320 -15.59 -1.07 12.89
CA ILE A 320 -16.62 -0.10 12.45
C ILE A 320 -17.40 0.46 13.63
N MET A 321 -17.80 -0.40 14.57
CA MET A 321 -18.56 0.03 15.75
C MET A 321 -17.71 0.87 16.69
N HIS A 322 -16.42 0.56 16.85
CA HIS A 322 -15.48 1.39 17.58
C HIS A 322 -15.35 2.78 16.94
N ASP A 323 -15.10 2.85 15.64
CA ASP A 323 -14.97 4.11 14.91
C ASP A 323 -16.25 4.93 14.93
N LEU A 324 -17.40 4.28 14.78
CA LEU A 324 -18.70 4.92 14.84
C LEU A 324 -18.93 5.56 16.21
N ARG A 325 -18.77 4.79 17.30
CA ARG A 325 -19.00 5.23 18.68
C ARG A 325 -17.98 6.26 19.15
N CYS A 326 -16.68 6.03 18.89
CA CYS A 326 -15.59 6.78 19.52
C CYS A 326 -14.99 7.88 18.64
N MET A 327 -15.01 7.75 17.31
CA MET A 327 -14.37 8.74 16.43
C MET A 327 -15.35 9.66 15.69
N TYR A 328 -16.48 9.12 15.22
CA TYR A 328 -17.32 9.84 14.26
C TYR A 328 -18.57 10.46 14.85
N SER A 329 -19.20 9.79 15.82
CA SER A 329 -20.47 10.23 16.39
C SER A 329 -20.38 10.65 17.85
N GLU A 330 -19.44 10.08 18.63
CA GLU A 330 -19.27 10.33 20.07
C GLU A 330 -20.56 10.14 20.88
N ILE A 331 -21.35 9.12 20.52
CA ILE A 331 -22.62 8.77 21.17
C ILE A 331 -22.67 7.30 21.56
N GLU A 332 -23.58 6.97 22.47
CA GLU A 332 -23.89 5.58 22.82
C GLU A 332 -24.85 4.96 21.79
N ILE A 333 -24.47 3.79 21.27
CA ILE A 333 -25.19 3.06 20.22
C ILE A 333 -25.41 1.64 20.72
N LYS A 334 -26.66 1.16 20.68
CA LYS A 334 -27.03 -0.21 21.01
C LYS A 334 -26.62 -1.17 19.90
#